data_AF-A0A527IRC4-F1
#
_entry.id   AF-A0A527IRC4-F1
#
_cell.length_a   1.000
_cell.length_b   1.000
_cell.length_c   1.000
_cell.angle_alpha   90.00
_cell.angle_beta   90.00
_cell.angle_gamma   90.00
#
_symmetry.space_group_name_H-M   'P 1'
#
loop_
_entity.id
_entity.type
_entity.pdbx_description
1 polymer ?
#
loop_
_entity_poly.entity_id
_entity_poly.type
_entity_poly.pdbx_seq_one_letter_code
_entity_poly.pdbx_strand_id
1 'polypeptide(L)'
;TQRAEKQYAGRVLDREITVRFDANIAGVPWEFQPVQRSMTMKIGETVQAHYQATNKFDRPVTGRATFNVQPELAGPYFNKVECFCFTDTTLKPGETLDMPVLFYVDPDIVNVPELKDVKTITLSYTMFPVEKAKPVASSEPAKGNSKTISNTEANLGG
;
A
#
# COMPACT_ATOMS: atom_id res chain seq x y z
N THR A 1 -18.73 -11.18 26.16
CA THR A 1 -17.48 -11.02 25.40
C THR A 1 -17.71 -10.03 24.27
N GLN A 2 -17.51 -8.73 24.52
CA GLN A 2 -17.56 -7.73 23.45
C GLN A 2 -16.15 -7.20 23.25
N ARG A 3 -15.51 -7.61 22.15
CA ARG A 3 -14.45 -6.79 21.57
C ARG A 3 -15.15 -5.49 21.18
N ALA A 4 -14.93 -4.43 21.95
CA ALA A 4 -15.28 -3.10 21.50
C ALA A 4 -14.48 -2.87 20.21
N GLU A 5 -15.14 -2.96 19.06
CA GLU A 5 -14.61 -2.42 17.82
C GLU A 5 -14.30 -0.96 18.12
N LYS A 6 -13.02 -0.61 18.03
CA LYS A 6 -12.54 0.72 18.40
C LYS A 6 -13.21 1.72 17.43
N GLN A 7 -14.21 2.42 17.93
CA GLN A 7 -14.87 3.49 17.19
C GLN A 7 -13.95 4.71 17.21
N TYR A 8 -13.59 5.22 16.02
CA TYR A 8 -12.65 6.33 15.88
C TYR A 8 -13.35 7.68 15.79
N ALA A 9 -14.58 7.72 15.29
CA ALA A 9 -15.39 8.92 15.30
C ALA A 9 -15.97 9.18 16.70
N GLY A 10 -16.09 10.45 17.08
CA GLY A 10 -16.72 10.85 18.34
C GLY A 10 -18.24 10.67 18.37
N ARG A 11 -18.88 10.42 17.22
CA ARG A 11 -20.32 10.20 17.06
C ARG A 11 -20.63 9.37 15.81
N VAL A 12 -21.72 8.62 15.87
CA VAL A 12 -22.29 7.86 14.75
C VAL A 12 -23.67 8.43 14.44
N LEU A 13 -23.96 8.71 13.17
CA LEU A 13 -25.25 9.22 12.70
C LEU A 13 -26.12 8.06 12.19
N ASP A 14 -27.45 8.19 12.26
CA ASP A 14 -28.36 7.20 11.66
C ASP A 14 -28.42 7.27 10.13
N ARG A 15 -27.76 8.27 9.53
CA ARG A 15 -27.62 8.36 8.09
C ARG A 15 -26.64 7.31 7.59
N GLU A 16 -27.09 6.53 6.62
CA GLU A 16 -26.26 5.54 5.94
C GLU A 16 -25.54 6.13 4.72
N ILE A 17 -24.40 5.54 4.41
CA ILE A 17 -23.62 5.80 3.21
C ILE A 17 -23.11 4.49 2.64
N THR A 18 -23.16 4.36 1.32
CA THR A 18 -22.61 3.22 0.60
C THR A 18 -21.18 3.51 0.19
N VAL A 19 -20.24 2.68 0.59
CA VAL A 19 -18.86 2.72 0.09
C VAL A 19 -18.71 1.65 -0.97
N ARG A 20 -18.34 2.06 -2.18
CA ARG A 20 -17.99 1.18 -3.30
C ARG A 20 -16.48 0.96 -3.30
N PHE A 21 -16.07 -0.27 -3.53
CA PHE A 21 -14.68 -0.65 -3.58
C PHE A 21 -14.29 -0.96 -5.01
N ASP A 22 -13.22 -0.32 -5.45
CA ASP A 22 -12.72 -0.40 -6.80
C ASP A 22 -11.22 -0.73 -6.75
N ALA A 23 -10.79 -1.61 -7.65
CA ALA A 23 -9.45 -2.15 -7.67
C ALA A 23 -8.90 -2.13 -9.10
N ASN A 24 -7.76 -1.49 -9.26
CA ASN A 24 -7.09 -1.30 -10.53
C ASN A 24 -5.65 -1.79 -10.43
N ILE A 25 -5.10 -2.19 -11.57
CA ILE A 25 -3.71 -2.64 -11.71
C ILE A 25 -3.07 -1.82 -12.82
N ALA A 26 -1.90 -1.27 -12.52
CA ALA A 26 -1.12 -0.46 -13.45
C ALA A 26 0.29 -1.04 -13.57
N GLY A 27 0.47 -2.03 -14.44
CA GLY A 27 1.78 -2.59 -14.79
C GLY A 27 2.36 -3.63 -13.83
N VAL A 28 1.69 -3.94 -12.72
CA VAL A 28 2.08 -5.06 -11.84
C VAL A 28 1.37 -6.35 -12.31
N PRO A 29 2.06 -7.48 -12.52
CA PRO A 29 1.45 -8.74 -12.98
C PRO A 29 0.73 -9.49 -11.84
N TRP A 30 -0.09 -8.78 -11.08
CA TRP A 30 -0.91 -9.33 -10.00
C TRP A 30 -2.37 -9.39 -10.45
N GLU A 31 -3.14 -10.24 -9.80
CA GLU A 31 -4.60 -10.14 -9.75
C GLU A 31 -4.95 -9.41 -8.45
N PHE A 32 -5.73 -8.34 -8.52
CA PHE A 32 -6.07 -7.50 -7.37
C PHE A 32 -7.55 -7.13 -7.44
N GLN A 33 -8.30 -7.48 -6.40
CA GLN A 33 -9.75 -7.29 -6.37
C GLN A 33 -10.24 -7.06 -4.93
N PRO A 34 -11.34 -6.31 -4.74
CA PRO A 34 -11.97 -6.23 -3.45
C PRO A 34 -12.75 -7.53 -3.18
N VAL A 35 -12.76 -7.99 -1.93
CA VAL A 35 -13.57 -9.15 -1.52
C VAL A 35 -15.07 -8.83 -1.63
N GLN A 36 -15.44 -7.57 -1.37
CA GLN A 36 -16.80 -7.05 -1.50
C GLN A 36 -16.78 -5.83 -2.41
N ARG A 37 -17.72 -5.71 -3.36
CA ARG A 37 -17.76 -4.57 -4.29
C ARG A 37 -18.36 -3.29 -3.68
N SER A 38 -19.15 -3.44 -2.63
CA SER A 38 -19.74 -2.32 -1.90
C SER A 38 -20.19 -2.76 -0.52
N MET A 39 -20.23 -1.81 0.41
CA MET A 39 -20.84 -1.98 1.72
C MET A 39 -21.66 -0.74 2.09
N THR A 40 -22.74 -0.92 2.83
CA THR A 40 -23.53 0.19 3.40
C THR A 40 -23.25 0.24 4.89
N MET A 41 -22.99 1.44 5.41
CA MET A 41 -22.57 1.67 6.78
C MET A 41 -23.17 2.98 7.31
N LYS A 42 -23.25 3.13 8.62
CA LYS A 42 -23.61 4.42 9.22
C LYS A 42 -22.44 5.40 9.17
N ILE A 43 -22.74 6.67 8.95
CA ILE A 43 -21.70 7.71 8.99
C ILE A 43 -21.15 7.79 10.42
N GLY A 44 -19.83 7.76 10.58
CA GLY A 44 -19.12 7.71 11.85
C GLY A 44 -18.81 6.30 12.36
N GLU A 45 -19.42 5.26 11.77
CA GLU A 45 -19.12 3.87 12.11
C GLU A 45 -17.74 3.46 11.59
N THR A 46 -16.90 2.86 12.42
CA THR A 46 -15.66 2.23 11.97
C THR A 46 -15.98 0.89 11.32
N VAL A 47 -15.57 0.71 10.07
CA VAL A 47 -15.74 -0.54 9.32
C VAL A 47 -14.42 -1.03 8.74
N GLN A 48 -14.35 -2.35 8.51
CA GLN A 48 -13.22 -2.99 7.86
C GLN A 48 -13.67 -3.61 6.53
N ALA A 49 -12.89 -3.36 5.47
CA ALA A 49 -13.05 -4.01 4.17
C ALA A 49 -11.77 -4.74 3.79
N HIS A 50 -11.89 -5.77 2.97
CA HIS A 50 -10.77 -6.62 2.57
C HIS A 50 -10.54 -6.55 1.07
N TYR A 51 -9.28 -6.44 0.68
CA TYR A 51 -8.82 -6.64 -0.69
C TYR A 51 -7.92 -7.85 -0.77
N GLN A 52 -7.92 -8.51 -1.91
CA GLN A 52 -7.08 -9.67 -2.17
C GLN A 52 -6.13 -9.37 -3.33
N ALA A 53 -4.83 -9.59 -3.12
CA ALA A 53 -3.84 -9.59 -4.20
C ALA A 53 -3.23 -10.98 -4.37
N THR A 54 -3.08 -11.43 -5.61
CA THR A 54 -2.40 -12.68 -5.95
C THR A 54 -1.35 -12.43 -7.01
N ASN A 55 -0.11 -12.86 -6.78
CA ASN A 55 0.92 -12.80 -7.81
C ASN A 55 0.71 -13.94 -8.82
N LYS A 56 0.33 -13.59 -10.06
CA LYS A 56 0.16 -14.55 -11.16
C LYS A 56 1.44 -14.83 -11.93
N PHE A 57 2.54 -14.17 -11.57
CA PHE A 57 3.81 -14.30 -12.23
C PHE A 57 4.67 -15.41 -11.60
N ASP A 58 5.69 -15.86 -12.33
CA ASP A 58 6.57 -16.98 -11.97
C ASP A 58 7.78 -16.57 -11.11
N ARG A 59 7.97 -15.26 -10.88
CA ARG A 59 8.98 -14.70 -9.97
C ARG A 59 8.35 -13.80 -8.90
N PRO A 60 9.05 -13.56 -7.78
CA PRO A 60 8.64 -12.56 -6.81
C PRO A 60 8.54 -11.18 -7.46
N VAL A 61 7.42 -10.50 -7.18
CA VAL A 61 7.17 -9.14 -7.66
C VAL A 61 6.89 -8.27 -6.45
N THR A 62 7.37 -7.03 -6.49
CA THR A 62 7.06 -6.04 -5.48
C THR A 62 6.07 -5.03 -6.05
N GLY A 63 5.00 -4.78 -5.32
CA GLY A 63 3.98 -3.81 -5.68
C GLY A 63 3.73 -2.84 -4.54
N ARG A 64 3.28 -1.64 -4.91
CA ARG A 64 2.81 -0.61 -3.97
C ARG A 64 1.46 -0.09 -4.43
N ALA A 65 0.59 0.10 -3.46
CA ALA A 65 -0.74 0.63 -3.69
C ALA A 65 -0.78 2.15 -3.54
N THR A 66 -1.51 2.82 -4.42
CA THR A 66 -2.03 4.16 -4.20
C THR A 66 -3.56 4.12 -4.18
N PHE A 67 -4.19 5.18 -3.68
CA PHE A 67 -5.63 5.25 -3.56
C PHE A 67 -6.18 6.58 -4.02
N ASN A 68 -7.47 6.58 -4.32
CA ASN A 68 -8.28 7.75 -4.58
C ASN A 68 -9.67 7.58 -3.92
N VAL A 69 -10.31 8.70 -3.57
CA VAL A 69 -11.67 8.74 -3.02
C VAL A 69 -12.54 9.61 -3.92
N GLN A 70 -13.71 9.10 -4.31
CA GLN A 70 -14.68 9.83 -5.12
C GLN A 70 -16.04 9.91 -4.42
N PRO A 71 -16.74 11.06 -4.45
CA PRO A 71 -16.28 12.34 -5.01
C PRO A 71 -15.08 12.89 -4.22
N GLU A 72 -14.20 13.64 -4.90
CA GLU A 72 -12.95 14.15 -4.31
C GLU A 72 -13.21 15.02 -3.07
N LEU A 73 -14.31 15.78 -3.08
CA LEU A 73 -14.78 16.57 -1.95
C LEU A 73 -15.04 15.74 -0.68
N ALA A 74 -15.35 14.44 -0.82
CA ALA A 74 -15.53 13.54 0.32
C ALA A 74 -14.20 13.01 0.89
N GLY A 75 -13.09 13.18 0.17
CA GLY A 75 -11.76 12.71 0.58
C GLY A 75 -11.33 13.16 1.98
N PRO A 76 -11.46 14.45 2.35
CA PRO A 76 -11.12 14.94 3.69
C PRO A 76 -11.94 14.32 4.83
N TYR A 77 -13.13 13.80 4.52
CA TYR A 77 -14.02 13.16 5.50
C TYR A 77 -13.88 11.64 5.49
N PHE A 78 -13.16 11.07 4.53
CA PHE A 78 -12.92 9.64 4.46
C PHE A 78 -11.63 9.30 5.23
N ASN A 79 -11.79 8.94 6.49
CA ASN A 79 -10.67 8.69 7.38
C ASN A 79 -10.23 7.23 7.31
N LYS A 80 -9.02 7.01 6.79
CA LYS A 80 -8.38 5.70 6.76
C LYS A 80 -7.52 5.53 7.98
N VAL A 81 -7.97 4.68 8.88
CA VAL A 81 -7.30 4.42 10.15
C VAL A 81 -6.08 3.53 9.94
N GLU A 82 -6.20 2.52 9.08
CA GLU A 82 -5.12 1.60 8.72
C GLU A 82 -5.13 1.39 7.20
N CYS A 83 -3.98 1.63 6.57
CA CYS A 83 -3.80 1.63 5.12
C CYS A 83 -2.59 0.75 4.78
N PHE A 84 -2.75 -0.26 3.93
CA PHE A 84 -1.62 -0.96 3.28
C PHE A 84 -0.90 -0.07 2.25
N CYS A 85 -1.47 1.10 2.00
CA CYS A 85 -0.98 2.14 1.12
C CYS A 85 0.43 2.53 1.51
N PHE A 86 1.29 2.75 0.52
CA PHE A 86 2.68 3.18 0.71
C PHE A 86 3.64 2.15 1.31
N THR A 87 3.19 0.94 1.63
CA THR A 87 4.09 -0.17 2.01
C THR A 87 4.42 -1.02 0.80
N ASP A 88 5.71 -1.27 0.58
CA ASP A 88 6.17 -2.19 -0.45
C ASP A 88 5.84 -3.62 -0.04
N THR A 89 4.95 -4.24 -0.81
CA THR A 89 4.56 -5.62 -0.59
C THR A 89 5.24 -6.47 -1.65
N THR A 90 5.96 -7.51 -1.23
CA THR A 90 6.53 -8.50 -2.16
C THR A 90 5.73 -9.77 -2.06
N LEU A 91 5.17 -10.23 -3.19
CA LEU A 91 4.46 -11.50 -3.28
C LEU A 91 5.29 -12.50 -4.08
N LYS A 92 5.46 -13.70 -3.56
CA LYS A 92 6.08 -14.86 -4.25
C LYS A 92 5.15 -15.38 -5.34
N PRO A 93 5.65 -16.21 -6.28
CA PRO A 93 4.84 -16.82 -7.31
C PRO A 93 3.63 -17.58 -6.73
N GLY A 94 2.43 -17.26 -7.21
CA GLY A 94 1.17 -17.85 -6.74
C GLY A 94 0.74 -17.45 -5.32
N GLU A 95 1.49 -16.58 -4.64
CA GLU A 95 1.14 -16.14 -3.29
C GLU A 95 -0.05 -15.18 -3.34
N THR A 96 -1.02 -15.44 -2.46
CA THR A 96 -2.19 -14.60 -2.24
C THR A 96 -2.09 -13.94 -0.87
N LEU A 97 -2.31 -12.63 -0.82
CA LEU A 97 -2.30 -11.82 0.39
C LEU A 97 -3.67 -11.15 0.58
N ASP A 98 -4.17 -11.23 1.82
CA ASP A 98 -5.32 -10.46 2.28
C ASP A 98 -4.85 -9.10 2.82
N MET A 99 -5.47 -8.03 2.33
CA MET A 99 -5.12 -6.65 2.64
C MET A 99 -6.34 -5.95 3.26
N PRO A 100 -6.46 -5.97 4.60
CA PRO A 100 -7.53 -5.27 5.29
C PRO A 100 -7.32 -3.75 5.23
N VAL A 101 -8.43 -3.01 5.15
CA VAL A 101 -8.50 -1.54 5.25
C VAL A 101 -9.52 -1.20 6.31
N LEU A 102 -9.08 -0.48 7.35
CA LEU A 102 -9.94 0.03 8.41
C LEU A 102 -10.21 1.51 8.15
N PHE A 103 -11.48 1.89 8.07
CA PHE A 103 -11.87 3.26 7.75
C PHE A 103 -13.20 3.64 8.40
N TYR A 104 -13.48 4.94 8.40
CA TYR A 104 -14.80 5.50 8.72
C TYR A 104 -15.04 6.77 7.90
N VAL A 105 -16.30 7.16 7.78
CA VAL A 105 -16.69 8.45 7.20
C VAL A 105 -16.98 9.42 8.33
N ASP A 106 -16.32 10.57 8.35
CA ASP A 106 -16.51 11.59 9.36
C ASP A 106 -17.95 12.14 9.32
N PRO A 107 -18.67 12.20 10.45
CA PRO A 107 -20.01 12.79 10.54
C PRO A 107 -20.10 14.23 10.03
N ASP A 108 -19.01 14.99 10.01
CA ASP A 108 -19.02 16.38 9.53
C ASP A 108 -19.23 16.50 8.02
N ILE A 109 -19.16 15.39 7.26
CA ILE A 109 -19.50 15.35 5.83
C ILE A 109 -20.92 15.87 5.55
N VAL A 110 -21.85 15.70 6.49
CA VAL A 110 -23.26 16.14 6.33
C VAL A 110 -23.43 17.65 6.47
N ASN A 111 -22.42 18.34 7.01
CA ASN A 111 -22.45 19.80 7.15
C ASN A 111 -22.09 20.51 5.84
N VAL A 112 -21.39 19.81 4.94
CA VAL A 112 -20.95 20.33 3.64
C VAL A 112 -22.11 20.32 2.64
N PRO A 113 -22.62 21.48 2.19
CA PRO A 113 -23.77 21.55 1.29
C PRO A 113 -23.65 20.67 0.04
N GLU A 114 -22.46 20.60 -0.55
CA GLU A 114 -22.16 19.85 -1.78
C GLU A 114 -22.17 18.32 -1.55
N LEU A 115 -21.98 17.87 -0.31
CA LEU A 115 -21.95 16.44 0.06
C LEU A 115 -23.22 15.99 0.79
N LYS A 116 -24.15 16.91 1.10
CA LYS A 116 -25.39 16.62 1.81
C LYS A 116 -26.25 15.58 1.13
N ASP A 117 -26.17 15.41 -0.18
CA ASP A 117 -26.95 14.40 -0.90
C ASP A 117 -26.11 13.21 -1.39
N VAL A 118 -24.82 13.19 -1.07
CA VAL A 118 -23.94 12.07 -1.41
C VAL A 118 -24.36 10.85 -0.59
N LYS A 119 -24.77 9.81 -1.30
CA LYS A 119 -25.11 8.49 -0.75
C LYS A 119 -24.03 7.45 -1.03
N THR A 120 -23.10 7.75 -1.93
CA THR A 120 -22.10 6.80 -2.39
C THR A 120 -20.74 7.44 -2.45
N ILE A 121 -19.78 6.83 -1.78
CA ILE A 121 -18.35 7.13 -1.91
C ILE A 121 -17.68 5.94 -2.59
N THR A 122 -16.79 6.18 -3.53
CA THR A 122 -15.97 5.14 -4.14
C THR A 122 -14.56 5.25 -3.63
N LEU A 123 -14.06 4.16 -3.05
CA LEU A 123 -12.68 3.98 -2.67
C LEU A 123 -12.00 3.15 -3.76
N SER A 124 -11.17 3.80 -4.57
CA SER A 124 -10.40 3.16 -5.64
C SER A 124 -8.97 2.95 -5.19
N TYR A 125 -8.47 1.72 -5.30
CA TYR A 125 -7.06 1.38 -5.16
C TYR A 125 -6.44 1.07 -6.52
N THR A 126 -5.20 1.50 -6.73
CA THR A 126 -4.41 1.13 -7.90
C THR A 126 -3.07 0.56 -7.47
N MET A 127 -2.74 -0.62 -7.96
CA MET A 127 -1.47 -1.30 -7.68
C MET A 127 -0.44 -0.98 -8.77
N PHE A 128 0.75 -0.53 -8.36
CA PHE A 128 1.87 -0.23 -9.24
C PHE A 128 3.06 -1.13 -8.92
N PRO A 129 3.87 -1.51 -9.91
CA PRO A 129 5.11 -2.23 -9.68
C PRO A 129 6.11 -1.29 -9.00
N VAL A 130 6.87 -1.85 -8.06
CA VAL A 130 8.04 -1.17 -7.48
C VAL A 130 9.26 -1.92 -7.95
N GLU A 131 10.07 -1.25 -8.77
CA GLU A 131 11.39 -1.77 -9.07
C GLU A 131 12.23 -1.73 -7.79
N LYS A 132 12.59 -2.90 -7.26
CA LYS A 132 13.71 -2.95 -6.33
C LYS A 132 14.94 -2.56 -7.12
N ALA A 133 15.41 -1.32 -6.94
CA ALA A 133 16.75 -0.95 -7.36
C ALA A 133 17.69 -2.03 -6.84
N LYS A 134 18.40 -2.71 -7.75
CA LYS A 134 19.46 -3.65 -7.37
C LYS A 134 20.38 -2.88 -6.42
N PRO A 135 20.70 -3.39 -5.21
CA PRO A 135 21.71 -2.74 -4.39
C PRO A 135 22.98 -2.66 -5.23
N VAL A 136 23.47 -1.46 -5.47
CA VAL A 136 24.79 -1.22 -6.06
C VAL A 136 25.86 -1.59 -5.02
N ALA A 137 25.96 -2.87 -4.68
CA ALA A 137 26.93 -3.38 -3.72
C ALA A 137 27.31 -4.82 -4.09
N SER A 138 28.05 -4.97 -5.16
CA SER A 138 28.95 -6.10 -5.41
C SER A 138 30.03 -5.67 -6.41
N SER A 139 30.75 -4.58 -6.12
CA SER A 139 32.13 -4.51 -6.58
C SER A 139 32.94 -5.40 -5.63
N GLU A 140 33.30 -6.59 -6.10
CA GLU A 140 34.30 -7.42 -5.45
C GLU A 140 35.54 -6.57 -5.10
N PRO A 141 36.14 -6.72 -3.91
CA PRO A 141 37.45 -6.15 -3.66
C PRO A 141 38.45 -6.87 -4.57
N ALA A 142 39.00 -6.15 -5.54
CA ALA A 142 40.11 -6.63 -6.36
C ALA A 142 41.26 -7.08 -5.44
N LYS A 143 41.54 -8.38 -5.41
CA LYS A 143 42.76 -8.96 -4.83
C LYS A 143 43.97 -8.45 -5.63
N GLY A 144 44.52 -7.31 -5.22
CA GLY A 144 45.85 -6.84 -5.61
C GLY A 144 46.89 -7.50 -4.73
N ASN A 145 47.60 -8.47 -5.29
CA ASN A 145 48.66 -9.26 -4.65
C ASN A 145 49.83 -8.34 -4.25
N SER A 146 50.03 -8.11 -2.94
CA SER A 146 51.23 -7.45 -2.42
C SER A 146 52.40 -8.43 -2.49
N LYS A 147 53.21 -8.32 -3.55
CA LYS A 147 54.49 -9.03 -3.64
C LYS A 147 55.59 -8.09 -3.17
N THR A 148 55.92 -8.24 -1.89
CA THR A 148 57.17 -7.84 -1.26
C THR A 148 58.36 -8.20 -2.16
N ILE A 149 59.20 -7.22 -2.50
CA ILE A 149 60.58 -7.48 -2.89
C ILE A 149 61.45 -6.59 -2.01
N SER A 150 62.03 -7.18 -0.99
CA SER A 150 63.13 -6.60 -0.24
C SER A 150 64.45 -7.16 -0.78
N ASN A 151 65.33 -6.22 -1.15
CA ASN A 151 66.79 -6.21 -1.11
C ASN A 151 67.60 -7.20 -1.97
N THR A 152 68.55 -6.66 -2.75
CA THR A 152 69.97 -7.04 -2.72
C THR A 152 70.81 -5.91 -3.33
N GLU A 153 71.80 -5.46 -2.56
CA GLU A 153 72.85 -4.48 -2.88
C GLU A 153 73.90 -5.07 -3.85
N ALA A 154 74.58 -4.22 -4.64
CA ALA A 154 76.06 -4.24 -4.86
C ALA A 154 76.51 -3.35 -6.05
N ASN A 155 77.09 -2.19 -5.70
CA ASN A 155 78.42 -1.67 -6.05
C ASN A 155 78.99 -1.58 -7.50
N LEU A 156 79.63 -0.42 -7.73
CA LEU A 156 80.84 -0.09 -8.55
C LEU A 156 80.76 0.09 -10.09
N GLY A 157 81.10 1.34 -10.51
CA GLY A 157 82.29 1.58 -11.34
C GLY A 157 82.08 2.12 -12.75
N GLY A 158 82.64 3.31 -13.03
CA GLY A 158 82.79 3.88 -14.37
C GLY A 158 82.94 5.40 -14.35
#